data_AF-A0A358Y6M2-F1
#
_entry.id   AF-A0A358Y6M2-F1
#
_cell.length_a   1.000
_cell.length_b   1.000
_cell.length_c   1.000
_cell.angle_alpha   90.00
_cell.angle_beta   90.00
_cell.angle_gamma   90.00
#
_symmetry.space_group_name_H-M   'P 1'
#
loop_
_entity.id
_entity.type
_entity.pdbx_description
1 polymer ?
#
loop_
_entity_poly.entity_id
_entity_poly.type
_entity_poly.pdbx_seq_one_letter_code
_entity_poly.pdbx_strand_id
1 'polypeptide(L)'
;MGLNYPNTADRSRSKAANLGGDIFIHGDCVTIGCLPMDDKIKEIYWLAVKAHDNGQTKIPVYIFPFEMSEANLKSHLLNKEYRNWSSFWHSLKIGYDLFHESKKALSFKSNELGDYLFFSE
;
A
#
# COMPACT_ATOMS: atom_id res chain seq x y z
N MET A 1 -7.37 -2.84 -12.55
CA MET A 1 -5.97 -3.24 -12.28
C MET A 1 -5.89 -3.84 -10.89
N GLY A 2 -5.66 -5.15 -10.74
CA GLY A 2 -5.79 -5.85 -9.46
C GLY A 2 -4.61 -5.63 -8.52
N LEU A 3 -4.92 -5.47 -7.22
CA LEU A 3 -3.93 -5.43 -6.15
C LEU A 3 -3.69 -6.83 -5.58
N ASN A 4 -2.57 -7.00 -4.89
CA ASN A 4 -2.21 -8.28 -4.28
C ASN A 4 -2.85 -8.50 -2.89
N TYR A 5 -3.98 -7.84 -2.58
CA TYR A 5 -4.69 -8.05 -1.33
C TYR A 5 -5.48 -9.38 -1.37
N PRO A 6 -5.47 -10.17 -0.28
CA PRO A 6 -4.58 -10.03 0.86
C PRO A 6 -3.16 -10.44 0.48
N ASN A 7 -2.17 -9.67 0.91
CA ASN A 7 -0.75 -9.99 0.77
C ASN A 7 -0.23 -10.73 2.01
N THR A 8 1.08 -10.97 2.10
CA THR A 8 1.69 -11.69 3.24
C THR A 8 1.48 -10.93 4.56
N ALA A 9 1.61 -9.61 4.57
CA ALA A 9 1.37 -8.80 5.77
C ALA A 9 -0.10 -8.87 6.19
N ASP A 10 -1.04 -8.75 5.25
CA ASP A 10 -2.49 -8.85 5.55
C ASP A 10 -2.86 -10.18 6.21
N ARG A 11 -2.29 -11.28 5.68
CA ARG A 11 -2.46 -12.63 6.23
C ARG A 11 -1.87 -12.78 7.62
N SER A 12 -0.67 -12.25 7.89
CA SER A 12 -0.05 -12.30 9.21
C SER A 12 -0.84 -11.54 10.28
N ARG A 13 -1.56 -10.49 9.88
CA ARG A 13 -2.28 -9.58 10.80
C ARG A 13 -3.70 -9.99 11.10
N SER A 14 -4.29 -10.91 10.33
CA SER A 14 -5.69 -11.30 10.49
C SER A 14 -5.84 -12.72 11.03
N LYS A 15 -6.88 -12.90 11.86
CA LYS A 15 -7.36 -14.22 12.29
C LYS A 15 -8.65 -14.62 11.57
N ALA A 16 -9.12 -13.81 10.62
CA ALA A 16 -10.36 -14.06 9.91
C ALA A 16 -10.23 -15.31 9.02
N ALA A 17 -11.25 -16.16 9.03
CA ALA A 17 -11.32 -17.33 8.14
C ALA A 17 -11.42 -16.94 6.66
N ASN A 18 -11.96 -15.75 6.37
CA ASN A 18 -12.02 -15.16 5.05
C ASN A 18 -11.60 -13.69 5.13
N LEU A 19 -10.51 -13.34 4.46
CA LEU A 19 -9.98 -11.97 4.36
C LEU A 19 -10.67 -11.16 3.24
N GLY A 20 -11.44 -11.81 2.38
CA GLY A 20 -11.83 -11.24 1.10
C GLY A 20 -10.68 -11.26 0.10
N GLY A 21 -10.79 -10.40 -0.91
CA GLY A 21 -9.86 -10.32 -2.03
C GLY A 21 -10.39 -9.33 -3.07
N ASP A 22 -9.91 -9.46 -4.31
CA ASP A 22 -10.48 -8.75 -5.46
C ASP A 22 -10.54 -7.23 -5.27
N ILE A 23 -9.46 -6.65 -4.73
CA ILE A 23 -9.30 -5.21 -4.62
C ILE A 23 -8.64 -4.70 -5.90
N PHE A 24 -9.33 -3.80 -6.60
CA PHE A 24 -8.87 -3.25 -7.88
C PHE A 24 -8.75 -1.73 -7.81
N ILE A 25 -7.82 -1.19 -8.60
CA ILE A 25 -7.86 0.19 -9.06
C ILE A 25 -8.72 0.21 -10.32
N HIS A 26 -9.80 1.00 -10.31
CA HIS A 26 -10.75 1.12 -11.41
C HIS A 26 -11.25 2.57 -11.56
N GLY A 27 -12.05 2.84 -12.59
CA GLY A 27 -12.81 4.10 -12.72
C GLY A 27 -14.25 3.91 -12.26
N ASP A 28 -15.04 4.98 -12.26
CA ASP A 28 -16.38 5.05 -11.66
C ASP A 28 -16.36 5.10 -10.13
N CYS A 29 -17.41 5.70 -9.54
CA CYS A 29 -17.43 6.14 -8.14
C CYS A 29 -17.92 5.08 -7.14
N VAL A 30 -18.19 3.85 -7.60
CA VAL A 30 -18.74 2.78 -6.75
C VAL A 30 -17.62 1.96 -6.12
N THR A 31 -17.56 1.90 -4.79
CA THR A 31 -16.59 1.03 -4.10
C THR A 31 -17.19 0.36 -2.86
N ILE A 32 -16.88 -0.94 -2.71
CA ILE A 32 -17.05 -1.72 -1.48
C ILE A 32 -15.69 -2.14 -0.89
N GLY A 33 -14.61 -1.47 -1.32
CA GLY A 33 -13.22 -1.77 -0.91
C GLY A 33 -12.17 -1.44 -1.99
N CYS A 34 -12.57 -1.36 -3.26
CA CYS A 34 -11.70 -0.96 -4.37
C CYS A 34 -11.27 0.51 -4.33
N LEU A 35 -10.32 0.88 -5.18
CA LEU A 35 -9.79 2.24 -5.32
C LEU A 35 -10.35 2.91 -6.58
N PRO A 36 -11.45 3.69 -6.49
CA PRO A 36 -12.02 4.41 -7.61
C PRO A 36 -11.18 5.65 -7.94
N MET A 37 -10.73 5.74 -9.18
CA MET A 37 -9.94 6.87 -9.71
C MET A 37 -10.77 7.73 -10.68
N ASP A 38 -12.07 7.49 -10.79
CA ASP A 38 -12.97 8.13 -11.76
C ASP A 38 -12.34 8.15 -13.17
N ASP A 39 -12.29 9.30 -13.82
CA ASP A 39 -11.67 9.47 -15.14
C ASP A 39 -10.13 9.36 -15.14
N LYS A 40 -9.47 9.49 -13.98
CA LYS A 40 -8.01 9.37 -13.87
C LYS A 40 -7.52 7.94 -14.10
N ILE A 41 -8.41 6.95 -14.03
CA ILE A 41 -8.06 5.57 -14.36
C ILE A 41 -7.47 5.43 -15.78
N LYS A 42 -7.92 6.25 -16.73
CA LYS A 42 -7.48 6.20 -18.13
C LYS A 42 -5.98 6.45 -18.24
N GLU A 43 -5.49 7.47 -17.54
CA GLU A 43 -4.08 7.84 -17.50
C GLU A 43 -3.25 6.78 -16.77
N ILE A 44 -3.73 6.31 -15.62
CA ILE A 44 -3.06 5.26 -14.83
C ILE A 44 -2.94 3.96 -15.65
N TYR A 45 -4.02 3.55 -16.33
CA TYR A 45 -4.04 2.38 -17.19
C TYR A 45 -3.08 2.53 -18.36
N TRP A 46 -3.08 3.68 -19.03
CA TRP A 46 -2.18 3.96 -20.15
C TRP A 46 -0.70 3.90 -19.74
N LEU A 47 -0.35 4.50 -18.60
CA LEU A 47 1.01 4.45 -18.05
C LEU A 47 1.40 3.00 -17.70
N ALA A 48 0.48 2.21 -17.16
CA ALA A 48 0.74 0.82 -16.83
C ALA A 48 0.99 -0.04 -18.07
N VAL A 49 0.19 0.14 -19.14
CA VAL A 49 0.42 -0.52 -20.42
C VAL A 49 1.78 -0.13 -21.00
N LYS A 50 2.12 1.17 -20.98
CA LYS A 50 3.43 1.65 -21.45
C LYS A 50 4.59 1.06 -20.66
N ALA A 51 4.49 1.00 -19.33
CA ALA A 51 5.53 0.41 -18.49
C ALA A 51 5.72 -1.08 -18.81
N HIS A 52 4.61 -1.82 -18.94
CA HIS A 52 4.62 -3.24 -19.29
C HIS A 52 5.25 -3.49 -20.67
N ASP A 53 4.86 -2.72 -21.69
CA ASP A 53 5.40 -2.83 -23.05
C ASP A 53 6.90 -2.51 -23.13
N ASN A 54 7.43 -1.75 -22.16
CA ASN A 54 8.86 -1.45 -22.03
C ASN A 54 9.59 -2.40 -21.06
N GLY A 55 8.98 -3.54 -20.72
CA GLY A 55 9.62 -4.62 -19.95
C GLY A 55 9.41 -4.56 -18.43
N GLN A 56 8.70 -3.56 -17.91
CA GLN A 56 8.32 -3.52 -16.50
C GLN A 56 7.11 -4.44 -16.25
N THR A 57 7.38 -5.75 -16.13
CA THR A 57 6.35 -6.79 -15.93
C THR A 57 5.69 -6.74 -14.55
N LYS A 58 6.30 -6.06 -13.57
CA LYS A 58 5.74 -5.81 -12.24
C LYS A 58 5.70 -4.32 -11.95
N ILE A 59 4.49 -3.79 -11.78
CA ILE A 59 4.26 -2.40 -11.43
C ILE A 59 3.90 -2.35 -9.95
N PRO A 60 4.79 -1.84 -9.07
CA PRO A 60 4.49 -1.77 -7.65
C PRO A 60 3.42 -0.71 -7.39
N VAL A 61 2.49 -1.04 -6.49
CA VAL A 61 1.50 -0.10 -5.95
C VAL A 61 1.71 -0.06 -4.45
N TYR A 62 2.01 1.13 -3.93
CA TYR A 62 2.16 1.36 -2.49
C TYR A 62 0.94 2.14 -1.98
N ILE A 63 0.31 1.62 -0.95
CA ILE A 63 -0.88 2.23 -0.33
C ILE A 63 -0.51 2.55 1.11
N PHE A 64 -0.68 3.81 1.47
CA PHE A 64 -0.45 4.31 2.82
C PHE A 64 -1.78 4.81 3.38
N PRO A 65 -2.04 4.62 4.69
CA PRO A 65 -3.32 4.99 5.30
C PRO A 65 -3.57 6.51 5.32
N PHE A 66 -2.50 7.29 5.26
CA PHE A 66 -2.50 8.74 5.23
C PHE A 66 -1.11 9.22 4.75
N GLU A 67 -0.95 10.53 4.56
CA GLU A 67 0.36 11.15 4.36
C GLU A 67 1.22 10.98 5.62
N MET A 68 2.24 10.11 5.57
CA MET A 68 3.00 9.63 6.74
C MET A 68 4.02 10.64 7.29
N SER A 69 3.65 11.92 7.38
CA SER A 69 4.43 12.94 8.09
C SER A 69 4.50 12.62 9.59
N GLU A 70 5.55 13.08 10.27
CA GLU A 70 5.70 12.92 11.73
C GLU A 70 4.49 13.49 12.49
N ALA A 71 3.98 14.64 12.04
CA ALA A 71 2.82 15.28 12.64
C ALA A 71 1.56 14.43 12.51
N ASN A 72 1.30 13.87 11.32
CA ASN A 72 0.14 13.02 11.06
C ASN A 72 0.24 11.70 11.82
N LEU A 73 1.42 11.06 11.80
CA LEU A 73 1.65 9.80 12.53
C LEU A 73 1.40 10.00 14.03
N LYS A 74 1.97 11.05 14.62
CA LYS A 74 1.73 11.41 16.03
C LYS A 74 0.26 11.67 16.30
N SER A 75 -0.41 12.46 15.46
CA SER A 75 -1.83 12.80 15.61
C SER A 75 -2.71 11.56 15.59
N HIS A 76 -2.53 10.66 14.62
CA HIS A 76 -3.33 9.44 14.53
C HIS A 76 -3.06 8.48 15.69
N LEU A 77 -1.83 8.36 16.18
CA LEU A 77 -1.49 7.48 17.31
C LEU A 77 -1.98 7.99 18.68
N LEU A 78 -2.41 9.25 18.78
CA LEU A 78 -3.13 9.74 19.96
C LEU A 78 -4.55 9.16 20.07
N ASN A 79 -5.17 8.80 18.94
CA ASN A 79 -6.44 8.10 18.95
C ASN A 79 -6.25 6.67 19.48
N LYS A 80 -7.02 6.33 20.52
CA LYS A 80 -6.97 5.00 21.17
C LYS A 80 -7.30 3.86 20.21
N GLU A 81 -8.14 4.10 19.21
CA GLU A 81 -8.49 3.12 18.18
C GLU A 81 -7.26 2.67 17.39
N TYR A 82 -6.34 3.60 17.13
CA TYR A 82 -5.19 3.36 16.28
C TYR A 82 -3.90 3.02 17.04
N ARG A 83 -3.92 3.07 18.38
CA ARG A 83 -2.72 2.84 19.20
C ARG A 83 -2.04 1.50 18.93
N ASN A 84 -2.83 0.46 18.65
CA ASN A 84 -2.32 -0.89 18.35
C ASN A 84 -1.65 -1.00 16.97
N TRP A 85 -1.77 0.02 16.12
CA TRP A 85 -1.13 0.08 14.81
C TRP A 85 0.24 0.75 14.84
N SER A 86 0.73 1.17 16.02
CA SER A 86 2.00 1.89 16.16
C SER A 86 3.16 1.19 15.46
N SER A 87 3.48 -0.08 15.79
CA SER A 87 4.59 -0.81 15.17
C SER A 87 4.46 -0.85 13.64
N PHE A 88 3.27 -1.22 13.17
CA PHE A 88 2.97 -1.34 11.75
C PHE A 88 3.11 0.00 11.00
N TRP A 89 2.58 1.09 11.55
CA TRP A 89 2.68 2.41 10.94
C TRP A 89 4.09 2.97 10.95
N HIS A 90 4.89 2.72 12.00
CA HIS A 90 6.31 3.06 11.96
C HIS A 90 7.03 2.27 10.86
N SER A 91 6.69 0.99 10.66
CA SER A 91 7.24 0.20 9.55
C SER A 91 6.87 0.79 8.18
N LEU A 92 5.59 1.16 7.98
CA LEU A 92 5.14 1.81 6.74
C LEU A 92 5.81 3.16 6.50
N LYS A 93 6.06 3.93 7.57
CA LYS A 93 6.71 5.24 7.49
C LYS A 93 8.11 5.13 6.89
N ILE A 94 8.88 4.11 7.26
CA ILE A 94 10.21 3.86 6.68
C ILE A 94 10.09 3.71 5.15
N GLY A 95 9.16 2.89 4.68
CA GLY A 95 8.92 2.71 3.24
C GLY A 95 8.43 3.99 2.55
N TYR A 96 7.55 4.74 3.22
CA TYR A 96 7.07 6.02 2.72
C TYR A 96 8.21 7.00 2.51
N ASP A 97 9.08 7.17 3.51
CA ASP A 97 10.21 8.11 3.46
C ASP A 97 11.22 7.69 2.39
N LEU A 98 11.60 6.40 2.34
CA LEU A 98 12.50 5.85 1.31
C LEU A 98 11.99 6.08 -0.11
N PHE A 99 10.68 5.89 -0.34
CA PHE A 99 10.08 6.14 -1.64
C PHE A 99 10.06 7.64 -1.97
N HIS A 100 9.76 8.49 -0.98
CA HIS A 100 9.69 9.93 -1.21
C HIS A 100 11.05 10.55 -1.51
N GLU A 101 12.12 10.02 -0.91
CA GLU A 101 13.50 10.44 -1.16
C GLU A 101 14.02 9.91 -2.51
N SER A 102 13.90 8.61 -2.77
CA SER A 102 14.55 7.98 -3.92
C SER A 102 13.72 8.01 -5.21
N LYS A 103 12.37 8.06 -5.08
CA LYS A 103 11.41 7.82 -6.18
C LYS A 103 11.64 6.49 -6.91
N LYS A 104 12.29 5.53 -6.26
CA LYS A 104 12.58 4.19 -6.79
C LYS A 104 11.66 3.14 -6.19
N ALA A 105 11.57 1.98 -6.85
CA ALA A 105 10.89 0.84 -6.28
C ALA A 105 11.57 0.39 -4.97
N LEU A 106 10.77 -0.05 -4.00
CA LEU A 106 11.23 -0.47 -2.69
C LEU A 106 11.49 -1.98 -2.68
N SER A 107 12.58 -2.39 -2.06
CA SER A 107 12.83 -3.78 -1.70
C SER A 107 12.43 -4.02 -0.25
N PHE A 108 11.52 -4.96 0.00
CA PHE A 108 11.01 -5.24 1.35
C PHE A 108 10.47 -6.66 1.51
N LYS A 109 10.32 -7.07 2.77
CA LYS A 109 9.54 -8.25 3.19
C LYS A 109 8.66 -7.89 4.38
N SER A 110 7.66 -8.71 4.69
CA SER A 110 6.92 -8.62 5.96
C SER A 110 7.44 -9.65 6.97
N ASN A 111 7.43 -9.30 8.26
CA ASN A 111 7.71 -10.26 9.34
C ASN A 111 6.44 -11.04 9.76
N GLU A 112 6.55 -11.89 10.78
CA GLU A 112 5.44 -12.70 11.31
C GLU A 112 4.31 -11.87 11.94
N LEU A 113 4.60 -10.63 12.35
CA LEU A 113 3.61 -9.68 12.87
C LEU A 113 2.94 -8.86 11.75
N GLY A 114 3.42 -9.01 10.51
CA GLY A 114 2.98 -8.25 9.34
C GLY A 114 3.60 -6.86 9.21
N ASP A 115 4.62 -6.53 10.00
CA ASP A 115 5.37 -5.28 9.85
C ASP A 115 6.35 -5.38 8.67
N TYR A 116 6.54 -4.29 7.94
CA TYR A 116 7.42 -4.25 6.77
C TYR A 116 8.87 -3.97 7.15
N LEU A 117 9.79 -4.72 6.55
CA LEU A 117 11.24 -4.59 6.69
C LEU A 117 11.82 -4.21 5.33
N PHE A 118 12.46 -3.04 5.25
CA PHE A 118 13.02 -2.50 4.02
C PHE A 118 14.52 -2.78 3.93
N PHE A 119 15.01 -2.94 2.70
CA PHE A 119 16.42 -3.17 2.41
C PHE A 119 16.93 -2.04 1.52
N SER A 120 18.10 -1.50 1.86
CA SER A 120 18.89 -0.70 0.93
C SER A 120 19.49 -1.62 -0.12
N GLU A 121 19.33 -1.29 -1.40
CA GLU A 121 20.10 -1.89 -2.50
C GLU A 121 21.58 -1.51 -2.40
#